data_AF-C7N7I3-F1
#
_entry.id   AF-C7N7I3-F1
#
_cell.length_a   1.000
_cell.length_b   1.000
_cell.length_c   1.000
_cell.angle_alpha   90.00
_cell.angle_beta   90.00
_cell.angle_gamma   90.00
#
_symmetry.space_group_name_H-M   'P 1'
#
loop_
_entity.id
_entity.type
_entity.pdbx_description
1 polymer ?
#
loop_
_entity_poly.entity_id
_entity_poly.type
_entity_poly.pdbx_seq_one_letter_code
_entity_poly.pdbx_strand_id
1 'polypeptide(L)'
;MSQMGFLLDQKYCIGCQTCQHACRVRHGLEPGTYPRKATSSQIQVVGPFLSMACNHCTAPACVAVCPVGALTKREDDGIVVHDPEICIGCLSCQQACPYDHPQLNTITGKMVKCDMCAALQDKGETPACVEACPVKVLTVGTIEDLEAQGGVKEGVDFTYAETEPNFRFIPID
;
A
#
# COMPACT_ATOMS: atom_id res chain seq x y z
N MET A 1 -20.31 -4.75 1.74
CA MET A 1 -18.88 -4.85 2.12
C MET A 1 -18.19 -3.72 1.42
N SER A 2 -17.54 -2.84 2.16
CA SER A 2 -16.75 -1.76 1.55
C SER A 2 -15.37 -2.31 1.19
N GLN A 3 -14.74 -1.72 0.17
CA GLN A 3 -13.37 -2.04 -0.18
C GLN A 3 -12.54 -0.80 0.04
N MET A 4 -11.63 -0.84 1.00
CA MET A 4 -10.70 0.25 1.27
C MET A 4 -9.60 0.29 0.21
N GLY A 5 -9.12 1.49 -0.07
CA GLY A 5 -8.02 1.74 -0.99
C GLY A 5 -7.25 3.00 -0.66
N PHE A 6 -6.24 3.28 -1.49
CA PHE A 6 -5.49 4.54 -1.48
C PHE A 6 -5.88 5.40 -2.67
N LEU A 7 -5.88 6.71 -2.48
CA LEU A 7 -5.90 7.70 -3.56
C LEU A 7 -4.61 8.52 -3.49
N LEU A 8 -3.93 8.68 -4.63
CA LEU A 8 -2.74 9.51 -4.78
C LEU A 8 -2.99 10.62 -5.81
N ASP A 9 -2.81 11.87 -5.38
CA ASP A 9 -2.70 12.99 -6.30
C ASP A 9 -1.24 13.13 -6.78
N GLN A 10 -0.97 12.61 -7.98
CA GLN A 10 0.37 12.63 -8.56
C GLN A 10 0.79 14.01 -9.07
N LYS A 11 -0.17 14.92 -9.30
CA LYS A 11 0.09 16.28 -9.78
C LYS A 11 0.93 17.08 -8.78
N TYR A 12 0.69 16.86 -7.49
CA TYR A 12 1.36 17.59 -6.41
C TYR A 12 2.34 16.73 -5.59
N CYS A 13 2.48 15.44 -5.90
CA CYS A 13 3.44 14.60 -5.20
C CYS A 13 4.88 15.05 -5.53
N ILE A 14 5.62 15.49 -4.51
CA ILE A 14 7.00 16.00 -4.67
C ILE A 14 8.08 14.94 -4.40
N GLY A 15 7.70 13.68 -4.18
CA GLY A 15 8.67 12.61 -3.95
C GLY A 15 9.54 12.75 -2.71
N CYS A 16 9.13 13.51 -1.69
CA CYS A 16 9.94 13.80 -0.49
C CYS A 16 10.17 12.60 0.45
N GLN A 17 9.53 11.45 0.18
CA GLN A 17 9.65 10.20 0.94
C GLN A 17 9.24 10.26 2.42
N THR A 18 8.62 11.35 2.89
CA THR A 18 8.14 11.47 4.28
C THR A 18 7.13 10.38 4.63
N CYS A 19 6.23 10.03 3.70
CA CYS A 19 5.25 8.96 3.86
C CYS A 19 5.89 7.57 4.04
N GLN A 20 7.02 7.31 3.36
CA GLN A 20 7.81 6.09 3.50
C GLN A 20 8.49 6.04 4.87
N HIS A 21 9.12 7.14 5.29
CA HIS A 21 9.80 7.21 6.59
C HIS A 21 8.81 7.06 7.75
N ALA A 22 7.68 7.76 7.72
CA ALA A 22 6.65 7.69 8.74
C ALA A 22 6.07 6.27 8.88
N CYS A 23 5.80 5.59 7.75
CA CYS A 23 5.37 4.20 7.75
C CYS A 23 6.40 3.30 8.45
N ARG A 24 7.68 3.43 8.12
CA ARG A 24 8.76 2.61 8.69
C ARG A 24 8.87 2.80 10.21
N VAL A 25 8.90 4.06 10.66
CA VAL A 25 9.01 4.41 12.08
C VAL A 25 7.82 3.89 12.88
N ARG A 26 6.58 4.08 12.39
CA ARG A 26 5.36 3.62 13.08
C ARG A 26 5.35 2.09 13.30
N HIS A 27 5.95 1.33 12.39
CA HIS A 27 5.99 -0.13 12.44
C HIS A 27 7.30 -0.68 13.00
N GLY A 28 8.22 0.17 13.46
CA GLY A 28 9.50 -0.26 14.02
C GLY A 28 10.37 -1.05 13.04
N LEU A 29 10.28 -0.76 11.75
CA LEU A 29 10.93 -1.56 10.70
C LEU A 29 12.39 -1.16 10.50
N GLU A 30 13.21 -2.17 10.23
CA GLU A 30 14.63 -2.07 9.96
C GLU A 30 14.95 -1.24 8.71
N PRO A 31 16.17 -0.67 8.61
CA PRO A 31 16.63 -0.05 7.38
C PRO A 31 16.57 -1.03 6.19
N GLY A 32 16.07 -0.56 5.05
CA GLY A 32 15.90 -1.40 3.86
C GLY A 32 14.48 -1.95 3.65
N THR A 33 13.67 -2.02 4.71
CA THR A 33 12.28 -2.49 4.63
C THR A 33 11.33 -1.31 4.52
N TYR A 34 10.67 -1.21 3.38
CA TYR A 34 9.82 -0.06 3.02
C TYR A 34 8.47 -0.55 2.47
N PRO A 35 7.45 -0.69 3.33
CA PRO A 35 6.10 -1.08 2.91
C PRO A 35 5.40 -0.06 2.00
N ARG A 36 5.87 1.19 2.00
CA ARG A 36 5.50 2.25 1.07
C ARG A 36 6.77 2.82 0.45
N LYS A 37 6.78 3.03 -0.87
CA LYS A 37 7.90 3.62 -1.62
C LYS A 37 7.40 4.81 -2.44
N ALA A 38 8.17 5.89 -2.48
CA ALA A 38 7.92 7.03 -3.37
C ALA A 38 9.02 7.12 -4.43
N THR A 39 8.68 6.79 -5.68
CA THR A 39 9.64 6.64 -6.79
C THR A 39 9.15 7.39 -8.03
N SER A 40 10.02 7.59 -9.03
CA SER A 40 9.67 8.10 -10.35
C SER A 40 10.54 7.38 -11.40
N SER A 41 9.97 7.07 -12.56
CA SER A 41 10.72 6.50 -13.70
C SER A 41 11.56 7.53 -14.47
N GLN A 42 11.39 8.82 -14.16
CA GLN A 42 12.05 9.91 -14.87
C GLN A 42 13.56 9.98 -14.58
N ILE A 43 14.36 10.20 -15.63
CA ILE A 43 15.82 10.29 -15.56
C ILE A 43 16.28 11.50 -14.73
N GLN A 44 15.54 12.60 -14.81
CA GLN A 44 15.66 13.73 -13.89
C GLN A 44 14.48 13.66 -12.92
N VAL A 45 14.72 13.91 -11.64
CA VAL A 45 13.73 13.85 -10.55
C VAL A 45 12.77 15.05 -10.65
N VAL A 46 12.06 15.13 -11.76
CA VAL A 46 10.98 16.04 -12.09
C VAL A 46 9.77 15.13 -12.20
N GLY A 47 8.70 15.41 -11.45
CA GLY A 47 7.55 14.50 -11.33
C GLY A 47 6.91 14.11 -12.68
N PRO A 48 5.91 13.22 -12.65
CA PRO A 48 5.20 12.78 -11.45
C PRO A 48 5.92 11.70 -10.65
N PHE A 49 5.58 11.63 -9.37
CA PHE A 49 6.05 10.57 -8.47
C PHE A 49 4.91 9.60 -8.14
N LEU A 50 5.27 8.34 -7.99
CA LEU A 50 4.40 7.28 -7.55
C LEU A 50 4.74 6.91 -6.10
N SER A 51 3.88 7.33 -5.16
CA SER A 51 3.92 6.85 -3.78
C SER A 51 3.01 5.63 -3.63
N MET A 52 3.57 4.43 -3.70
CA MET A 52 2.81 3.18 -3.65
C MET A 52 3.09 2.41 -2.36
N ALA A 53 2.04 1.82 -1.80
CA ALA A 53 2.09 0.80 -0.75
C ALA A 53 1.26 -0.41 -1.20
N CYS A 54 1.11 -1.46 -0.38
CA CYS A 54 0.22 -2.58 -0.70
C CYS A 54 -1.14 -2.09 -1.22
N ASN A 55 -1.56 -2.60 -2.37
CA ASN A 55 -2.81 -2.20 -3.02
C ASN A 55 -4.06 -2.83 -2.39
N HIS A 56 -3.92 -3.68 -1.36
CA HIS A 56 -5.02 -4.40 -0.69
C HIS A 56 -6.07 -4.93 -1.68
N CYS A 57 -5.57 -5.63 -2.70
CA CYS A 57 -6.28 -5.98 -3.92
C CYS A 57 -7.63 -6.67 -3.69
N THR A 58 -8.56 -6.51 -4.62
CA THR A 58 -9.88 -7.16 -4.54
C THR A 58 -9.76 -8.67 -4.67
N ALA A 59 -8.90 -9.14 -5.58
CA ALA A 59 -8.50 -10.54 -5.75
C ALA A 59 -7.03 -10.73 -5.34
N PRO A 60 -6.73 -10.79 -4.03
CA PRO A 60 -5.35 -10.79 -3.53
C PRO A 60 -4.66 -12.14 -3.77
N ALA A 61 -3.86 -12.23 -4.83
CA ALA A 61 -3.06 -13.43 -5.14
C ALA A 61 -2.19 -13.88 -3.94
N CYS A 62 -1.70 -12.93 -3.14
CA CYS A 62 -0.89 -13.22 -1.96
C CYS A 62 -1.64 -14.01 -0.86
N VAL A 63 -2.95 -13.83 -0.72
CA VAL A 63 -3.80 -14.60 0.20
C VAL A 63 -3.96 -16.03 -0.34
N ALA A 64 -4.28 -16.16 -1.64
CA ALA A 64 -4.53 -17.45 -2.27
C ALA A 64 -3.33 -18.41 -2.23
N VAL A 65 -2.10 -17.88 -2.23
CA VAL A 65 -0.86 -18.70 -2.23
C VAL A 65 -0.28 -18.94 -0.83
N CYS A 66 -0.85 -18.38 0.24
CA CYS A 66 -0.25 -18.51 1.57
C CYS A 66 -0.50 -19.92 2.14
N PRO A 67 0.53 -20.76 2.33
CA PRO A 67 0.33 -22.17 2.72
C PRO A 67 -0.13 -22.35 4.16
N VAL A 68 0.07 -21.34 5.00
CA VAL A 68 -0.22 -21.35 6.45
C VAL A 68 -1.36 -20.40 6.82
N GLY A 69 -1.98 -19.71 5.85
CA GLY A 69 -3.08 -18.79 6.13
C GLY A 69 -2.67 -17.49 6.86
N ALA A 70 -1.39 -17.11 6.83
CA ALA A 70 -0.89 -15.88 7.47
C ALA A 70 -1.39 -14.58 6.83
N LEU A 71 -1.98 -14.64 5.64
CA LEU A 71 -2.58 -13.50 4.96
C LEU A 71 -4.07 -13.74 4.82
N THR A 72 -4.90 -12.80 5.26
CA THR A 72 -6.35 -12.87 5.16
C THR A 72 -6.91 -11.53 4.68
N LYS A 73 -8.09 -11.54 4.07
CA LYS A 73 -8.82 -10.33 3.69
C LYS A 73 -9.95 -10.13 4.69
N ARG A 74 -9.98 -8.96 5.35
CA ARG A 74 -11.09 -8.59 6.25
C ARG A 74 -12.40 -8.51 5.44
N GLU A 75 -13.48 -9.04 6.02
CA GLU A 75 -14.79 -9.10 5.36
C GLU A 75 -15.47 -7.73 5.29
N ASP A 76 -15.28 -6.89 6.31
CA ASP A 76 -16.00 -5.61 6.43
C ASP A 76 -15.48 -4.55 5.45
N ASP A 77 -14.15 -4.43 5.35
CA ASP A 77 -13.44 -3.31 4.70
C ASP A 77 -12.46 -3.74 3.59
N GLY A 78 -12.31 -5.05 3.36
CA GLY A 78 -11.46 -5.58 2.32
C GLY A 78 -9.96 -5.38 2.51
N ILE A 79 -9.50 -4.91 3.68
CA ILE A 79 -8.07 -4.77 3.96
C ILE A 79 -7.44 -6.16 4.07
N VAL A 80 -6.45 -6.44 3.22
CA VAL A 80 -5.59 -7.62 3.38
C VAL A 80 -4.68 -7.40 4.59
N VAL A 81 -4.74 -8.26 5.60
CA VAL A 81 -3.92 -8.22 6.83
C VAL A 81 -2.94 -9.39 6.89
N HIS A 82 -1.95 -9.30 7.76
CA HIS A 82 -0.91 -10.31 7.92
C HIS A 82 -0.74 -10.69 9.39
N ASP A 83 -0.75 -11.99 9.69
CA ASP A 83 -0.48 -12.55 11.01
C ASP A 83 0.98 -13.05 11.09
N PRO A 84 1.87 -12.34 11.83
CA PRO A 84 3.27 -12.73 11.94
C PRO A 84 3.51 -13.99 12.78
N GLU A 85 2.57 -14.40 13.63
CA GLU A 85 2.75 -15.55 14.55
C GLU A 85 2.80 -16.86 13.76
N ILE A 86 1.89 -17.01 12.79
CA ILE A 86 1.80 -18.21 11.93
C ILE A 86 2.62 -18.09 10.64
N CYS A 87 3.11 -16.89 10.30
CA CYS A 87 3.91 -16.68 9.11
C CYS A 87 5.24 -17.45 9.18
N ILE A 88 5.59 -18.16 8.11
CA ILE A 88 6.83 -18.96 8.02
C ILE A 88 7.91 -18.33 7.12
N GLY A 89 7.70 -17.12 6.61
CA GLY A 89 8.71 -16.41 5.81
C GLY A 89 9.02 -17.06 4.44
N CYS A 90 8.12 -17.86 3.88
CA CYS A 90 8.39 -18.68 2.69
C CYS A 90 8.43 -17.92 1.34
N LEU A 91 8.27 -16.59 1.34
CA LEU A 91 8.33 -15.72 0.16
C LEU A 91 7.24 -15.96 -0.91
N SER A 92 6.33 -16.91 -0.76
CA SER A 92 5.30 -17.22 -1.75
C SER A 92 4.41 -16.00 -2.06
N CYS A 93 4.04 -15.24 -1.02
CA CYS A 93 3.24 -14.03 -1.18
C CYS A 93 3.98 -12.90 -1.92
N GLN A 94 5.29 -12.81 -1.77
CA GLN A 94 6.12 -11.86 -2.52
C GLN A 94 6.14 -12.24 -4.01
N GLN A 95 6.41 -13.50 -4.31
CA GLN A 95 6.46 -14.02 -5.69
C GLN A 95 5.11 -13.88 -6.41
N ALA A 96 3.99 -14.01 -5.71
CA ALA A 96 2.66 -13.88 -6.28
C ALA A 96 2.18 -12.41 -6.43
N CYS A 97 2.83 -11.46 -5.75
CA CYS A 97 2.40 -10.06 -5.79
C CYS A 97 2.97 -9.37 -7.04
N PRO A 98 2.13 -8.87 -7.97
CA PRO A 98 2.62 -8.21 -9.19
C PRO A 98 3.29 -6.86 -8.93
N TYR A 99 3.30 -6.40 -7.67
CA TYR A 99 3.83 -5.11 -7.23
C TYR A 99 4.99 -5.24 -6.23
N ASP A 100 5.45 -6.48 -5.93
CA ASP A 100 6.57 -6.75 -5.00
C ASP A 100 6.40 -6.09 -3.61
N HIS A 101 5.16 -6.05 -3.09
CA HIS A 101 4.86 -5.40 -1.81
C HIS A 101 5.24 -6.21 -0.56
N PRO A 102 4.93 -7.52 -0.45
CA PRO A 102 5.42 -8.30 0.67
C PRO A 102 6.94 -8.41 0.61
N GLN A 103 7.60 -8.02 1.69
CA GLN A 103 9.05 -8.04 1.84
C GLN A 103 9.42 -8.95 2.99
N LEU A 104 10.52 -9.69 2.89
CA LEU A 104 11.05 -10.44 4.03
C LEU A 104 11.72 -9.49 5.01
N ASN A 105 11.24 -9.46 6.24
CA ASN A 105 11.99 -8.89 7.34
C ASN A 105 13.08 -9.89 7.75
N THR A 106 14.33 -9.57 7.42
CA THR A 106 15.46 -10.48 7.61
C THR A 106 15.87 -10.65 9.08
N ILE A 107 15.40 -9.77 9.97
CA ILE A 107 15.65 -9.86 11.42
C ILE A 107 14.68 -10.87 12.05
N THR A 108 13.40 -10.79 11.71
CA THR A 108 12.36 -11.64 12.30
C THR A 108 12.13 -12.93 11.52
N GLY A 109 12.57 -13.00 10.27
CA GLY A 109 12.26 -14.08 9.34
C GLY A 109 10.79 -14.11 8.89
N LYS A 110 10.03 -13.04 9.14
CA LYS A 110 8.60 -12.93 8.79
C LYS A 110 8.40 -12.01 7.58
N MET A 111 7.33 -12.24 6.84
CA MET A 111 6.93 -11.31 5.78
C MET A 111 6.36 -10.03 6.41
N VAL A 112 6.56 -8.89 5.76
CA VAL A 112 6.03 -7.59 6.12
C VAL A 112 5.44 -6.94 4.88
N LYS A 113 4.30 -6.28 5.03
CA LYS A 113 3.66 -5.46 4.00
C LYS A 113 2.86 -4.36 4.66
N CYS A 114 2.39 -3.39 3.88
CA CYS A 114 1.43 -2.41 4.37
C CYS A 114 0.17 -3.12 4.90
N ASP A 115 -0.28 -2.70 6.08
CA ASP A 115 -1.49 -3.13 6.78
C ASP A 115 -2.60 -2.06 6.69
N MET A 116 -2.39 -1.04 5.84
CA MET A 116 -3.17 0.19 5.75
C MET A 116 -3.31 0.93 7.10
N CYS A 117 -2.45 0.66 8.08
CA CYS A 117 -2.63 1.09 9.46
C CYS A 117 -4.04 0.77 10.00
N ALA A 118 -4.58 -0.42 9.68
CA ALA A 118 -5.94 -0.84 10.07
C ALA A 118 -6.24 -0.58 11.55
N ALA A 119 -5.30 -0.87 12.45
CA ALA A 119 -5.48 -0.64 13.89
C ALA A 119 -5.60 0.84 14.30
N LEU A 120 -5.12 1.79 13.48
CA LEU A 120 -5.38 3.22 13.66
C LEU A 120 -6.78 3.57 13.13
N GLN A 121 -7.14 3.05 11.95
CA GLN A 121 -8.44 3.30 11.35
C GLN A 121 -9.60 2.78 12.21
N ASP A 122 -9.44 1.61 12.84
CA ASP A 122 -10.42 1.03 13.77
C ASP A 122 -10.66 1.94 15.01
N LYS A 123 -9.76 2.90 15.28
CA LYS A 123 -9.88 3.91 16.33
C LYS A 123 -10.32 5.29 15.81
N GLY A 124 -10.60 5.40 14.52
CA GLY A 124 -10.90 6.68 13.86
C GLY A 124 -9.67 7.56 13.62
N GLU A 125 -8.47 7.00 13.67
CA GLU A 125 -7.21 7.72 13.44
C GLU A 125 -6.73 7.59 11.99
N THR A 126 -5.94 8.57 11.55
CA THR A 126 -5.38 8.63 10.20
C THR A 126 -4.16 7.71 10.04
N PRO A 127 -4.01 6.98 8.92
CA PRO A 127 -2.80 6.22 8.63
C PRO A 127 -1.53 7.09 8.65
N ALA A 128 -0.44 6.57 9.21
CA ALA A 128 0.79 7.35 9.42
C ALA A 128 1.37 7.98 8.14
N CYS A 129 1.25 7.29 7.00
CA CYS A 129 1.72 7.79 5.71
C CYS A 129 0.88 8.95 5.15
N VAL A 130 -0.43 8.95 5.43
CA VAL A 130 -1.37 10.02 5.05
C VAL A 130 -1.12 11.24 5.93
N GLU A 131 -1.04 11.04 7.24
CA GLU A 131 -0.81 12.13 8.20
C GLU A 131 0.48 12.88 7.91
N ALA A 132 1.56 12.14 7.67
CA ALA A 132 2.90 12.69 7.45
C ALA A 132 3.11 13.35 6.08
N CYS A 133 2.15 13.27 5.14
CA CYS A 133 2.31 13.88 3.84
C CYS A 133 2.26 15.43 3.94
N PRO A 134 3.36 16.15 3.64
CA PRO A 134 3.40 17.61 3.82
C PRO A 134 2.54 18.37 2.80
N VAL A 135 2.32 17.78 1.63
CA VAL A 135 1.53 18.34 0.52
C VAL A 135 0.13 17.70 0.41
N LYS A 136 -0.23 16.82 1.36
CA LYS A 136 -1.57 16.23 1.51
C LYS A 136 -2.14 15.57 0.25
N VAL A 137 -1.29 14.83 -0.48
CA VAL A 137 -1.66 14.13 -1.73
C VAL A 137 -2.07 12.66 -1.55
N LEU A 138 -2.06 12.15 -0.32
CA LEU A 138 -2.42 10.77 -0.03
C LEU A 138 -3.72 10.74 0.76
N THR A 139 -4.66 9.92 0.32
CA THR A 139 -5.93 9.67 1.01
C THR A 139 -6.15 8.17 1.16
N VAL A 140 -6.81 7.77 2.25
CA VAL A 140 -7.36 6.43 2.44
C VAL A 140 -8.88 6.56 2.59
N GLY A 141 -9.62 5.69 1.91
CA GLY A 141 -11.08 5.70 1.91
C GLY A 141 -11.63 4.47 1.21
N THR A 142 -12.96 4.35 1.16
CA THR A 142 -13.59 3.31 0.36
C THR A 142 -13.38 3.62 -1.12
N ILE A 143 -13.23 2.59 -1.96
CA ILE A 143 -13.03 2.77 -3.40
C ILE A 143 -14.16 3.59 -4.04
N GLU A 144 -15.39 3.40 -3.57
CA GLU A 144 -16.54 4.22 -3.98
C GLU A 144 -16.33 5.71 -3.67
N ASP A 145 -15.91 6.05 -2.43
CA ASP A 145 -15.64 7.44 -2.05
C ASP A 145 -14.45 8.04 -2.81
N LEU A 146 -13.42 7.22 -3.07
CA LEU A 146 -12.23 7.66 -3.80
C LEU A 146 -12.54 7.93 -5.28
N GLU A 147 -13.40 7.11 -5.89
CA GLU A 147 -13.89 7.31 -7.26
C GLU A 147 -14.84 8.52 -7.34
N ALA A 148 -15.69 8.73 -6.33
CA ALA A 148 -16.53 9.93 -6.22
C ALA A 148 -15.72 11.24 -6.10
N GLN A 149 -14.49 11.16 -5.59
CA GLN A 149 -13.52 12.27 -5.55
C GLN A 149 -12.79 12.49 -6.90
N GLY A 150 -13.15 11.74 -7.95
CA GLY A 150 -12.49 11.80 -9.25
C GLY A 150 -11.30 10.85 -9.39
N GLY A 151 -11.13 9.90 -8.46
CA GLY A 151 -10.08 8.90 -8.53
C GLY A 151 -10.27 7.92 -9.70
N VAL A 152 -9.25 7.77 -10.53
CA VAL A 152 -9.21 6.82 -11.66
C VAL A 152 -8.22 5.69 -11.40
N LYS A 153 -8.24 4.64 -12.23
CA LYS A 153 -7.34 3.48 -12.08
C LYS A 153 -5.95 3.73 -12.67
N GLU A 154 -5.88 4.64 -13.64
CA GLU A 154 -4.71 4.98 -14.42
C GLU A 154 -3.86 6.02 -13.68
N GLY A 155 -2.61 5.67 -13.39
CA GLY A 155 -1.61 6.56 -12.82
C GLY A 155 -0.30 6.45 -13.59
N VAL A 156 0.52 7.49 -13.54
CA VAL A 156 1.86 7.44 -14.15
C VAL A 156 2.74 6.49 -13.34
N ASP A 157 3.52 5.66 -14.05
CA ASP A 157 4.34 4.57 -13.52
C ASP A 157 3.56 3.44 -12.82
N PHE A 158 2.23 3.40 -12.97
CA PHE A 158 1.38 2.38 -12.37
C PHE A 158 0.82 1.41 -13.42
N THR A 159 0.87 0.11 -13.11
CA THR A 159 0.27 -0.95 -13.95
C THR A 159 -0.92 -1.56 -13.22
N TYR A 160 -2.12 -1.51 -13.81
CA TYR A 160 -3.29 -2.16 -13.23
C TYR A 160 -3.28 -3.66 -13.57
N ALA A 161 -3.03 -4.53 -12.58
CA ALA A 161 -3.00 -5.98 -12.78
C ALA A 161 -4.35 -6.67 -12.53
N GLU A 162 -4.48 -7.92 -12.99
CA GLU A 162 -5.64 -8.81 -12.81
C GLU A 162 -6.03 -9.07 -11.36
N THR A 163 -5.14 -8.77 -10.40
CA THR A 163 -5.46 -8.82 -8.97
C THR A 163 -6.49 -7.75 -8.55
N GLU A 164 -6.80 -6.79 -9.43
CA GLU A 164 -7.69 -5.66 -9.17
C GLU A 164 -7.20 -4.81 -7.98
N PRO A 165 -6.11 -4.03 -8.16
CA PRO A 165 -5.54 -3.21 -7.09
C PRO A 165 -6.51 -2.11 -6.64
N ASN A 166 -6.63 -1.94 -5.31
CA ASN A 166 -7.42 -0.88 -4.69
C ASN A 166 -6.57 0.36 -4.45
N PHE A 167 -6.10 0.91 -5.57
CA PHE A 167 -5.34 2.15 -5.64
C PHE A 167 -5.96 3.02 -6.73
N ARG A 168 -6.14 4.31 -6.45
CA ARG A 168 -6.71 5.31 -7.35
C ARG A 168 -5.77 6.51 -7.47
N PHE A 169 -5.92 7.23 -8.56
CA PHE A 169 -5.10 8.40 -8.86
C PHE A 169 -5.98 9.58 -9.24
N ILE A 170 -5.57 10.79 -8.87
CA ILE A 170 -6.11 12.00 -9.49
C ILE A 170 -5.41 12.20 -10.84
N PRO A 171 -6.17 12.37 -11.95
CA PRO A 171 -5.60 12.69 -13.25
C PRO A 171 -4.72 13.97 -13.23
N ILE A 172 -3.64 13.98 -14.02
CA ILE A 172 -2.60 15.04 -13.97
C ILE A 172 -2.91 16.24 -14.89
N ASP A 173 -3.90 16.12 -15.77
CA ASP A 173 -4.31 17.12 -16.77
C ASP A 173 -4.51 18.55 -16.23
#